data_AF-A0A062X6R4-F1
#
_entry.id   AF-A0A062X6R4-F1
#
_cell.length_a   1.000
_cell.length_b   1.000
_cell.length_c   1.000
_cell.angle_alpha   90.00
_cell.angle_beta   90.00
_cell.angle_gamma   90.00
#
_symmetry.space_group_name_H-M   'P 1'
#
loop_
_entity.id
_entity.type
_entity.pdbx_description
1 polymer ?
#
loop_
_entity_poly.entity_id
_entity_poly.type
_entity_poly.pdbx_seq_one_letter_code
_entity_poly.pdbx_strand_id
1 'polypeptide(L)'
;MVPPRPSRTKAGPPGGHGNHGIAHGVTGPAALLALALLDGVRVDGQEQALRTICQWLDTWRRPASEGSWWPEFVTLDDLDRGEPRQRGPLRPSWCYGAPGIARTQQLAARALGDTTREHLAETAFAACIRDPAQLARLTEPGLCHGTAGLLATARRIAADARTPIALAPLLRLHQDTAAAADASPGFLDGSAGAELAVAGTTTSWDACLLLC
;
A
#
# COMPACT_ATOMS: atom_id res chain seq x y z
N MET A 1 3.71 14.87 6.00
CA MET A 1 2.71 15.59 5.18
C MET A 1 1.52 14.65 5.01
N VAL A 2 0.37 15.00 5.59
CA VAL A 2 -0.90 14.26 5.36
C VAL A 2 -1.18 14.29 3.85
N PRO A 3 -1.56 13.16 3.19
CA PRO A 3 -1.94 13.24 1.79
C PRO A 3 -3.14 14.19 1.71
N PRO A 4 -3.15 15.19 0.82
CA PRO A 4 -4.29 16.07 0.75
C PRO A 4 -5.54 15.22 0.52
N ARG A 5 -6.51 15.29 1.43
CA ARG A 5 -7.88 14.84 1.15
C ARG A 5 -8.27 15.45 -0.19
N PRO A 6 -8.98 14.73 -1.09
CA PRO A 6 -9.46 15.31 -2.34
C PRO A 6 -10.29 16.54 -2.01
N SER A 7 -9.66 17.70 -2.14
CA SER A 7 -10.25 19.00 -1.93
C SER A 7 -10.85 19.35 -3.28
N ARG A 8 -12.18 19.36 -3.35
CA ARG A 8 -12.91 19.86 -4.53
C ARG A 8 -12.54 21.32 -4.88
N THR A 9 -11.82 22.01 -3.99
CA THR A 9 -11.43 23.42 -4.09
C THR A 9 -9.97 23.63 -4.51
N LYS A 10 -9.12 22.60 -4.52
CA LYS A 10 -7.75 22.68 -5.05
C LYS A 10 -7.69 22.05 -6.43
N ALA A 11 -7.27 22.84 -7.42
CA ALA A 11 -6.99 22.33 -8.75
C ALA A 11 -5.91 21.24 -8.64
N GLY A 12 -6.16 20.08 -9.25
CA GLY A 12 -5.15 19.04 -9.41
C GLY A 12 -4.00 19.51 -10.32
N PRO A 13 -2.96 18.69 -10.48
CA PRO A 13 -1.91 18.98 -11.45
C PRO A 13 -2.52 19.27 -12.83
N PRO A 14 -2.00 20.26 -13.59
CA PRO A 14 -2.47 20.55 -14.93
C PRO A 14 -2.50 19.28 -15.79
N GLY A 15 -3.63 19.00 -16.44
CA GLY A 15 -3.81 17.79 -17.24
C GLY A 15 -4.12 16.49 -16.47
N GLY A 16 -4.19 16.54 -15.13
CA GLY A 16 -4.55 15.39 -14.29
C GLY A 16 -3.36 14.51 -13.90
N HIS A 17 -3.66 13.34 -13.33
CA HIS A 17 -2.65 12.38 -12.87
C HIS A 17 -3.20 10.94 -12.82
N GLY A 18 -2.31 9.96 -13.00
CA GLY A 18 -2.52 8.58 -12.59
C GLY A 18 -2.16 8.41 -11.11
N ASN A 19 -3.11 7.91 -10.31
CA ASN A 19 -2.93 7.70 -8.87
C ASN A 19 -2.56 6.22 -8.60
N HIS A 20 -1.47 5.97 -7.87
CA HIS A 20 -1.01 4.61 -7.54
C HIS A 20 -1.42 4.15 -6.13
N GLY A 21 -2.02 5.01 -5.30
CA GLY A 21 -2.44 4.68 -3.94
C GLY A 21 -3.62 3.68 -3.91
N ILE A 22 -3.68 2.82 -2.89
CA ILE A 22 -4.73 1.80 -2.78
C ILE A 22 -6.08 2.42 -2.40
N ALA A 23 -6.06 3.52 -1.63
CA ALA A 23 -7.27 4.16 -1.16
C ALA A 23 -8.00 4.95 -2.26
N HIS A 24 -7.27 5.48 -3.24
CA HIS A 24 -7.80 6.46 -4.20
C HIS A 24 -7.25 6.32 -5.62
N GLY A 25 -6.44 5.30 -5.87
CA GLY A 25 -5.75 5.07 -7.13
C GLY A 25 -5.99 3.66 -7.66
N VAL A 26 -5.25 3.35 -8.72
CA VAL A 26 -5.44 2.15 -9.54
C VAL A 26 -5.18 0.84 -8.78
N THR A 27 -4.41 0.90 -7.68
CA THR A 27 -4.13 -0.28 -6.85
C THR A 27 -5.34 -0.74 -6.05
N GLY A 28 -6.29 0.15 -5.70
CA GLY A 28 -7.54 -0.25 -5.05
C GLY A 28 -8.39 -1.17 -5.94
N PRO A 29 -8.78 -0.73 -7.15
CA PRO A 29 -9.46 -1.59 -8.11
C PRO A 29 -8.66 -2.87 -8.43
N ALA A 30 -7.34 -2.79 -8.62
CA ALA A 30 -6.53 -3.97 -8.89
C ALA A 30 -6.54 -4.99 -7.74
N ALA A 31 -6.46 -4.53 -6.48
CA ALA A 31 -6.57 -5.40 -5.32
C ALA A 31 -7.95 -6.09 -5.30
N LEU A 32 -9.03 -5.34 -5.50
CA LEU A 32 -10.38 -5.91 -5.58
C LEU A 32 -10.51 -6.96 -6.70
N LEU A 33 -10.00 -6.68 -7.90
CA LEU A 33 -10.03 -7.64 -9.01
C LEU A 33 -9.24 -8.92 -8.69
N ALA A 34 -8.08 -8.79 -8.05
CA ALA A 34 -7.26 -9.92 -7.64
C ALA A 34 -7.95 -10.76 -6.55
N LEU A 35 -8.55 -10.12 -5.54
CA LEU A 35 -9.31 -10.79 -4.50
C LEU A 35 -10.52 -11.54 -5.05
N ALA A 36 -11.29 -10.90 -5.95
CA ALA A 36 -12.41 -11.55 -6.61
C ALA A 36 -11.96 -12.80 -7.40
N LEU A 37 -10.82 -12.75 -8.11
CA LEU A 37 -10.27 -13.93 -8.79
C LEU A 37 -9.87 -15.05 -7.82
N LEU A 38 -9.23 -14.69 -6.70
CA LEU A 38 -8.84 -15.64 -5.66
C LEU A 38 -10.06 -16.32 -5.01
N ASP A 39 -11.16 -15.59 -4.88
CA ASP A 39 -12.45 -16.09 -4.38
C ASP A 39 -13.27 -16.82 -5.47
N GLY A 40 -12.73 -17.00 -6.67
CA GLY A 40 -13.38 -17.72 -7.78
C GLY A 40 -14.42 -16.91 -8.55
N VAL A 41 -14.57 -15.61 -8.27
CA VAL A 41 -15.44 -14.70 -9.01
C VAL A 41 -14.71 -14.19 -10.26
N ARG A 42 -15.19 -14.64 -11.42
CA ARG A 42 -14.59 -14.35 -12.73
C ARG A 42 -15.56 -13.61 -13.64
N VAL A 43 -15.09 -12.51 -14.24
CA VAL A 43 -15.80 -11.78 -15.30
C VAL A 43 -14.89 -11.53 -16.49
N ASP A 44 -15.49 -11.37 -17.68
CA ASP A 44 -14.76 -11.14 -18.92
C ASP A 44 -13.84 -9.92 -18.82
N GLY A 45 -12.58 -10.08 -19.23
CA GLY A 45 -11.57 -9.01 -19.23
C GLY A 45 -10.91 -8.71 -17.87
N GLN A 46 -11.35 -9.34 -16.76
CA GLN A 46 -10.80 -9.09 -15.41
C GLN A 46 -9.29 -9.38 -15.31
N GLU A 47 -8.84 -10.54 -15.78
CA GLU A 47 -7.41 -10.89 -15.77
C GLU A 47 -6.59 -9.94 -16.66
N GLN A 48 -7.13 -9.55 -17.82
CA GLN A 48 -6.44 -8.63 -18.73
C GLN A 48 -6.33 -7.22 -18.11
N ALA A 49 -7.38 -6.74 -17.45
CA ALA A 49 -7.35 -5.48 -16.71
C ALA A 49 -6.28 -5.53 -15.59
N LEU A 50 -6.25 -6.62 -14.83
CA LEU A 50 -5.28 -6.80 -13.77
C LEU A 50 -3.83 -6.82 -14.29
N ARG A 51 -3.57 -7.56 -15.39
CA ARG A 51 -2.26 -7.58 -16.07
C ARG A 51 -1.85 -6.20 -16.58
N THR A 52 -2.79 -5.45 -17.13
CA THR A 52 -2.55 -4.09 -17.64
C THR A 52 -2.14 -3.14 -16.52
N ILE A 53 -2.85 -3.17 -15.38
CA ILE A 53 -2.51 -2.34 -14.21
C ILE A 53 -1.16 -2.76 -13.63
N CYS A 54 -0.92 -4.05 -13.51
CA CYS A 54 0.35 -4.63 -13.08
C CYS A 54 1.53 -4.12 -13.92
N GLN A 55 1.40 -4.17 -15.26
CA GLN A 55 2.42 -3.70 -16.20
C GLN A 55 2.63 -2.18 -16.11
N TRP A 56 1.56 -1.42 -15.89
CA TRP A 56 1.66 0.02 -15.63
C TRP A 56 2.48 0.30 -14.37
N LEU A 57 2.20 -0.38 -13.25
CA LEU A 57 2.95 -0.24 -12.01
C LEU A 57 4.41 -0.69 -12.17
N ASP A 58 4.68 -1.72 -12.99
CA ASP A 58 6.05 -2.16 -13.29
C ASP A 58 6.84 -1.11 -14.07
N THR A 59 6.19 -0.40 -15.00
CA THR A 59 6.81 0.68 -15.80
C THR A 59 7.31 1.84 -14.91
N TRP A 60 6.55 2.13 -13.85
CA TRP A 60 6.84 3.23 -12.91
C TRP A 60 7.60 2.80 -11.66
N ARG A 61 7.93 1.52 -11.52
CA ARG A 61 8.79 1.03 -10.44
C ARG A 61 10.18 1.63 -10.58
N ARG A 62 10.77 2.09 -9.47
CA ARG A 62 12.10 2.67 -9.42
C ARG A 62 13.00 1.96 -8.42
N PRO A 63 14.29 1.79 -8.72
CA PRO A 63 15.21 1.19 -7.77
C PRO A 63 15.41 2.09 -6.55
N ALA A 64 15.65 1.48 -5.39
CA ALA A 64 16.16 2.13 -4.19
C ALA A 64 17.55 1.58 -3.85
N SER A 65 18.18 2.10 -2.80
CA SER A 65 19.41 1.49 -2.25
C SER A 65 19.19 0.03 -1.87
N GLU A 66 18.00 -0.28 -1.35
CA GLU A 66 17.51 -1.62 -1.05
C GLU A 66 16.13 -1.77 -1.69
N GLY A 67 15.94 -2.74 -2.59
CA GLY A 67 14.65 -3.02 -3.22
C GLY A 67 14.18 -1.95 -4.20
N SER A 68 12.89 -1.60 -4.14
CA SER A 68 12.24 -0.70 -5.10
C SER A 68 11.10 0.09 -4.48
N TRP A 69 10.71 1.17 -5.16
CA TRP A 69 9.62 2.05 -4.77
C TRP A 69 8.81 2.49 -5.99
N TRP A 70 7.66 3.14 -5.74
CA TRP A 70 6.77 3.66 -6.76
C TRP A 70 6.42 5.12 -6.46
N PRO A 71 6.25 5.96 -7.49
CA PRO A 71 5.66 7.28 -7.30
C PRO A 71 4.21 7.16 -6.83
N GLU A 72 3.76 8.05 -5.94
CA GLU A 72 2.34 8.06 -5.53
C GLU A 72 1.42 8.51 -6.68
N PHE A 73 1.96 9.38 -7.54
CA PHE A 73 1.26 9.96 -8.69
C PHE A 73 2.15 10.00 -9.92
N VAL A 74 1.55 9.85 -11.09
CA VAL A 74 2.17 10.03 -12.41
C VAL A 74 1.41 11.13 -13.14
N THR A 75 2.04 12.29 -13.33
CA THR A 75 1.46 13.43 -14.06
C THR A 75 1.71 13.31 -15.58
N LEU A 76 1.05 14.14 -16.39
CA LEU A 76 1.34 14.21 -17.83
C LEU A 76 2.81 14.54 -18.11
N ASP A 77 3.39 15.46 -17.36
CA ASP A 77 4.81 15.80 -17.51
C ASP A 77 5.73 14.64 -17.14
N ASP A 78 5.32 13.77 -16.19
CA ASP A 78 6.08 12.56 -15.89
C ASP A 78 6.00 11.58 -17.07
N LEU A 79 4.80 11.42 -17.67
CA LEU A 79 4.59 10.58 -18.85
C LEU A 79 5.45 11.03 -20.03
N ASP A 80 5.46 12.33 -20.34
CA ASP A 80 6.24 12.89 -21.45
C ASP A 80 7.75 12.70 -21.24
N ARG A 81 8.20 12.72 -19.98
CA ARG A 81 9.62 12.52 -19.61
C ARG A 81 10.01 11.05 -19.44
N GLY A 82 9.04 10.16 -19.24
CA GLY A 82 9.27 8.76 -18.85
C GLY A 82 9.87 8.60 -17.44
N GLU A 83 9.85 9.63 -16.60
CA GLU A 83 10.51 9.61 -15.28
C GLU A 83 9.74 10.44 -14.24
N PRO A 84 9.42 9.90 -13.05
CA PRO A 84 8.69 10.64 -12.03
C PRO A 84 9.49 11.82 -11.49
N ARG A 85 8.81 12.93 -11.20
CA ARG A 85 9.36 14.04 -10.42
C ARG A 85 9.65 13.69 -8.97
N GLN A 86 8.93 12.71 -8.42
CA GLN A 86 9.20 12.18 -7.09
C GLN A 86 10.62 11.62 -7.07
N ARG A 87 11.45 12.05 -6.11
CA ARG A 87 12.89 11.73 -6.08
C ARG A 87 13.22 10.43 -5.34
N GLY A 88 12.27 9.85 -4.63
CA GLY A 88 12.50 8.69 -3.78
C GLY A 88 11.22 8.21 -3.11
N PRO A 89 11.30 7.13 -2.31
CA PRO A 89 10.16 6.61 -1.58
C PRO A 89 9.61 7.66 -0.60
N LEU A 90 8.29 7.66 -0.46
CA LEU A 90 7.57 8.51 0.49
C LEU A 90 7.19 7.71 1.73
N ARG A 91 6.07 8.06 2.37
CA ARG A 91 5.73 7.50 3.68
C ARG A 91 5.21 6.09 3.41
N PRO A 92 5.65 5.08 4.17
CA PRO A 92 5.19 3.71 3.96
C PRO A 92 3.81 3.52 4.58
N SER A 93 2.82 4.23 4.06
CA SER A 93 1.41 4.13 4.48
C SER A 93 0.65 3.12 3.64
N TRP A 94 -0.45 2.59 4.21
CA TRP A 94 -1.39 1.75 3.47
C TRP A 94 -2.02 2.54 2.31
N CYS A 95 -2.61 3.71 2.57
CA CYS A 95 -3.40 4.45 1.59
C CYS A 95 -2.59 4.93 0.36
N TYR A 96 -1.36 5.39 0.60
CA TYR A 96 -0.38 5.82 -0.40
C TYR A 96 1.01 5.39 0.06
N GLY A 97 1.68 4.58 -0.75
CA GLY A 97 3.03 4.13 -0.46
C GLY A 97 3.28 2.68 -0.84
N ALA A 98 4.53 2.28 -0.67
CA ALA A 98 4.98 0.93 -1.01
C ALA A 98 4.16 -0.20 -0.34
N PRO A 99 3.66 -0.09 0.90
CA PRO A 99 2.85 -1.17 1.50
C PRO A 99 1.58 -1.52 0.71
N GLY A 100 0.74 -0.53 0.40
CA GLY A 100 -0.50 -0.77 -0.35
C GLY A 100 -0.23 -1.26 -1.77
N ILE A 101 0.79 -0.70 -2.42
CA ILE A 101 1.19 -1.09 -3.78
C ILE A 101 1.75 -2.51 -3.80
N ALA A 102 2.64 -2.85 -2.86
CA ALA A 102 3.22 -4.18 -2.74
C ALA A 102 2.17 -5.24 -2.41
N ARG A 103 1.24 -4.97 -1.48
CA ARG A 103 0.13 -5.90 -1.21
C ARG A 103 -0.71 -6.15 -2.46
N THR A 104 -1.02 -5.10 -3.21
CA THR A 104 -1.77 -5.22 -4.46
C THR A 104 -1.03 -6.07 -5.49
N GLN A 105 0.28 -5.86 -5.66
CA GLN A 105 1.11 -6.66 -6.57
C GLN A 105 1.20 -8.12 -6.13
N GLN A 106 1.30 -8.40 -4.83
CA GLN A 106 1.29 -9.76 -4.28
C GLN A 106 -0.04 -10.46 -4.52
N LEU A 107 -1.17 -9.78 -4.26
CA LEU A 107 -2.50 -10.32 -4.54
C LEU A 107 -2.67 -10.63 -6.04
N ALA A 108 -2.27 -9.71 -6.91
CA ALA A 108 -2.32 -9.91 -8.35
C ALA A 108 -1.45 -11.09 -8.80
N ALA A 109 -0.25 -11.19 -8.24
CA ALA A 109 0.66 -12.31 -8.49
C ALA A 109 0.02 -13.65 -8.13
N ARG A 110 -0.58 -13.76 -6.95
CA ARG A 110 -1.27 -14.97 -6.50
C ARG A 110 -2.47 -15.30 -7.39
N ALA A 111 -3.29 -14.32 -7.72
CA ALA A 111 -4.46 -14.49 -8.58
C ALA A 111 -4.09 -14.98 -10.00
N LEU A 112 -2.91 -14.57 -10.50
CA LEU A 112 -2.43 -14.87 -11.85
C LEU A 112 -1.38 -16.00 -11.91
N GLY A 113 -0.99 -16.59 -10.77
CA GLY A 113 0.04 -17.62 -10.69
C GLY A 113 1.48 -17.13 -10.99
N ASP A 114 1.77 -15.85 -10.80
CA ASP A 114 3.05 -15.20 -11.14
C ASP A 114 3.98 -15.13 -9.91
N THR A 115 4.72 -16.21 -9.65
CA THR A 115 5.60 -16.31 -8.47
C THR A 115 6.78 -15.33 -8.50
N THR A 116 7.18 -14.85 -9.68
CA THR A 116 8.24 -13.84 -9.81
C THR A 116 7.72 -12.49 -9.31
N ARG A 117 6.52 -12.08 -9.71
CA ARG A 117 5.89 -10.85 -9.20
C ARG A 117 5.62 -10.93 -7.70
N GLU A 118 5.18 -12.08 -7.21
CA GLU A 118 4.97 -12.32 -5.77
C GLU A 118 6.27 -12.03 -4.99
N HIS A 119 7.39 -12.63 -5.41
CA HIS A 119 8.69 -12.42 -4.78
C HIS A 119 9.19 -10.97 -4.88
N LEU A 120 8.99 -10.31 -6.02
CA LEU A 120 9.37 -8.90 -6.21
C LEU A 120 8.57 -7.97 -5.29
N ALA A 121 7.26 -8.22 -5.14
CA ALA A 121 6.40 -7.46 -4.24
C ALA A 121 6.82 -7.61 -2.78
N GLU A 122 7.07 -8.85 -2.34
CA GLU A 122 7.59 -9.15 -1.00
C GLU A 122 8.94 -8.49 -0.74
N THR A 123 9.84 -8.54 -1.72
CA THR A 123 11.18 -7.93 -1.61
C THR A 123 11.08 -6.40 -1.49
N ALA A 124 10.23 -5.76 -2.28
CA ALA A 124 10.00 -4.32 -2.19
C ALA A 124 9.41 -3.92 -0.83
N PHE A 125 8.45 -4.70 -0.31
CA PHE A 125 7.90 -4.49 1.02
C PHE A 125 8.94 -4.70 2.12
N ALA A 126 9.71 -5.80 2.07
CA ALA A 126 10.75 -6.10 3.04
C ALA A 126 11.85 -5.02 3.07
N ALA A 127 12.23 -4.48 1.91
CA ALA A 127 13.16 -3.36 1.85
C ALA A 127 12.57 -2.08 2.45
N CYS A 128 11.32 -1.76 2.14
CA CYS A 128 10.58 -0.62 2.69
C CYS A 128 10.54 -0.62 4.22
N ILE A 129 10.29 -1.77 4.86
CA ILE A 129 10.19 -1.86 6.33
C ILE A 129 11.54 -2.00 7.04
N ARG A 130 12.64 -2.13 6.29
CA ARG A 130 14.01 -2.11 6.85
C ARG A 130 14.63 -0.71 6.82
N ASP A 131 14.02 0.24 6.11
CA ASP A 131 14.51 1.62 5.98
C ASP A 131 14.04 2.48 7.17
N PRO A 132 14.94 2.83 8.12
CA PRO A 132 14.54 3.62 9.29
C PRO A 132 14.10 5.04 8.93
N ALA A 133 14.64 5.61 7.84
CA ALA A 133 14.28 6.95 7.41
C ALA A 133 12.85 7.00 6.85
N GLN A 134 12.40 5.93 6.18
CA GLN A 134 10.99 5.79 5.78
C GLN A 134 10.07 5.54 6.98
N LEU A 135 10.44 4.64 7.89
CA LEU A 135 9.63 4.34 9.08
C LEU A 135 9.45 5.58 9.97
N ALA A 136 10.48 6.42 10.10
CA ALA A 136 10.40 7.68 10.85
C ALA A 136 9.37 8.68 10.29
N ARG A 137 8.85 8.47 9.07
CA ARG A 137 7.79 9.31 8.46
C ARG A 137 6.38 8.92 8.95
N LEU A 138 6.24 7.79 9.64
CA LEU A 138 5.00 7.37 10.28
C LEU A 138 4.95 7.95 11.70
N THR A 139 4.25 9.06 11.86
CA THR A 139 4.20 9.83 13.10
C THR A 139 2.91 9.63 13.89
N GLU A 140 2.02 8.74 13.44
CA GLU A 140 0.69 8.55 14.00
C GLU A 140 0.28 7.07 13.98
N PRO A 141 -0.62 6.65 14.89
CA PRO A 141 -0.94 5.23 15.04
C PRO A 141 -2.08 4.74 14.13
N GLY A 142 -2.71 5.61 13.32
CA GLY A 142 -3.91 5.26 12.53
C GLY A 142 -3.71 4.22 11.43
N LEU A 143 -4.82 3.67 10.92
CA LEU A 143 -4.83 2.70 9.82
C LEU A 143 -4.61 3.34 8.44
N CYS A 144 -5.11 4.55 8.20
CA CYS A 144 -5.06 5.15 6.87
C CYS A 144 -3.60 5.39 6.43
N HIS A 145 -2.85 6.13 7.25
CA HIS A 145 -1.47 6.51 6.94
C HIS A 145 -0.52 6.47 8.15
N GLY A 146 -0.86 5.67 9.16
CA GLY A 146 -0.08 5.47 10.36
C GLY A 146 0.49 4.06 10.51
N THR A 147 1.06 3.80 11.69
CA THR A 147 1.76 2.54 12.00
C THR A 147 0.83 1.33 12.07
N ALA A 148 -0.44 1.50 12.45
CA ALA A 148 -1.42 0.42 12.39
C ALA A 148 -1.65 -0.08 10.96
N GLY A 149 -1.78 0.85 10.01
CA GLY A 149 -1.99 0.51 8.59
C GLY A 149 -0.82 -0.27 8.02
N LEU A 150 0.41 0.15 8.36
CA LEU A 150 1.61 -0.58 8.00
C LEU A 150 1.61 -1.98 8.62
N LEU A 151 1.31 -2.12 9.91
CA LEU A 151 1.30 -3.40 10.61
C LEU A 151 0.24 -4.37 10.07
N ALA A 152 -0.99 -3.88 9.80
CA ALA A 152 -2.05 -4.69 9.22
C ALA A 152 -1.68 -5.19 7.81
N THR A 153 -1.13 -4.30 6.98
CA THR A 153 -0.63 -4.66 5.65
C THR A 153 0.50 -5.69 5.75
N ALA A 154 1.44 -5.48 6.67
CA ALA A 154 2.58 -6.37 6.89
C ALA A 154 2.14 -7.79 7.26
N ARG A 155 1.15 -7.93 8.15
CA ARG A 155 0.63 -9.23 8.55
C ARG A 155 0.07 -10.01 7.37
N ARG A 156 -0.69 -9.35 6.49
CA ARG A 156 -1.26 -9.98 5.29
C ARG A 156 -0.20 -10.33 4.26
N ILE A 157 0.76 -9.43 4.03
CA ILE A 157 1.89 -9.75 3.16
C ILE A 157 2.66 -10.94 3.70
N ALA A 158 3.03 -10.94 5.00
CA ALA A 158 3.80 -11.99 5.63
C ALA A 158 3.07 -13.34 5.69
N ALA A 159 1.74 -13.34 5.87
CA ALA A 159 0.94 -14.57 5.90
C ALA A 159 0.94 -15.30 4.55
N ASP A 160 0.98 -14.55 3.45
CA ASP A 160 1.04 -15.09 2.10
C ASP A 160 2.48 -15.17 1.56
N ALA A 161 3.48 -14.74 2.32
CA ALA A 161 4.83 -14.56 1.80
C ALA A 161 5.56 -15.88 1.57
N ARG A 162 6.30 -15.96 0.47
CA ARG A 162 7.21 -17.08 0.17
C ARG A 162 8.45 -17.08 1.05
N THR A 163 8.84 -15.90 1.54
CA THR A 163 10.00 -15.71 2.42
C THR A 163 9.55 -15.10 3.76
N PRO A 164 10.11 -15.56 4.89
CA PRO A 164 9.72 -15.02 6.20
C PRO A 164 9.96 -13.51 6.31
N ILE A 165 8.92 -12.77 6.69
CA ILE A 165 9.01 -11.34 6.99
C ILE A 165 8.81 -11.14 8.50
N ALA A 166 9.81 -10.54 9.16
CA ALA A 166 9.77 -10.31 10.59
C ALA A 166 8.81 -9.17 10.97
N LEU A 167 7.73 -9.49 11.70
CA LEU A 167 6.71 -8.52 12.12
C LEU A 167 7.00 -7.85 13.46
N ALA A 168 7.85 -8.45 14.30
CA ALA A 168 8.13 -7.94 15.65
C ALA A 168 8.63 -6.48 15.68
N PRO A 169 9.50 -6.01 14.75
CA PRO A 169 9.90 -4.60 14.71
C PRO A 169 8.73 -3.65 14.42
N LEU A 170 7.79 -4.05 13.55
CA LEU A 170 6.62 -3.24 13.21
C LEU A 170 5.60 -3.19 14.34
N LEU A 171 5.44 -4.29 15.06
CA LEU A 171 4.60 -4.33 16.27
C LEU A 171 5.14 -3.37 17.33
N ARG A 172 6.46 -3.40 17.59
CA ARG A 172 7.10 -2.45 18.54
C ARG A 172 6.95 -1.02 18.06
N LEU A 173 7.25 -0.73 16.79
CA LEU A 173 7.05 0.59 16.22
C LEU A 173 5.63 1.10 16.46
N HIS A 174 4.62 0.25 16.25
CA HIS A 174 3.22 0.62 16.48
C HIS A 174 2.91 0.88 17.96
N GLN A 175 3.39 0.02 18.86
CA GLN A 175 3.22 0.18 20.32
C GLN A 175 3.90 1.44 20.87
N ASP A 176 5.06 1.80 20.31
CA ASP A 176 5.82 3.00 20.70
C ASP A 176 5.24 4.29 20.09
N THR A 177 4.31 4.18 19.13
CA THR A 177 3.67 5.34 18.50
C THR A 177 2.50 5.81 19.36
N ALA A 178 2.70 6.91 20.09
CA ALA A 178 1.67 7.49 20.93
C ALA A 178 0.45 7.96 20.13
N ALA A 179 -0.74 7.68 20.64
CA ALA A 179 -1.96 8.32 20.20
C ALA A 179 -2.01 9.77 20.69
N ALA A 180 -2.66 10.64 19.92
CA ALA A 180 -3.01 11.97 20.41
C ALA A 180 -3.95 11.84 21.62
N ALA A 181 -3.82 12.74 22.61
CA ALA A 181 -4.66 12.73 23.81
C ALA A 181 -6.16 12.80 23.48
N ASP A 182 -6.51 13.51 22.40
CA ASP A 182 -7.88 13.67 21.90
C ASP A 182 -8.14 12.83 20.64
N ALA A 183 -7.49 11.67 20.52
CA ALA A 183 -7.69 10.79 19.36
C ALA A 183 -9.17 10.41 19.22
N SER A 184 -9.71 10.62 18.02
CA SER A 184 -11.06 10.19 17.69
C SER A 184 -11.18 8.66 17.87
N PRO A 185 -12.31 8.12 18.34
CA PRO A 185 -12.53 6.66 18.42
C PRO A 185 -12.79 6.01 17.05
N GLY A 186 -12.45 6.69 15.95
CA GLY A 186 -12.73 6.23 14.59
C GLY A 186 -11.87 5.05 14.13
N PHE A 187 -12.33 4.40 13.06
CA PHE A 187 -11.63 3.26 12.45
C PHE A 187 -10.35 3.70 11.71
N LEU A 188 -10.43 4.57 10.69
CA LEU A 188 -9.28 4.85 9.82
C LEU A 188 -8.17 5.68 10.47
N ASP A 189 -8.54 6.74 11.19
CA ASP A 189 -7.60 7.73 11.74
C ASP A 189 -7.60 7.73 13.29
N GLY A 190 -8.34 6.81 13.91
CA GLY A 190 -8.64 6.83 15.33
C GLY A 190 -8.11 5.64 16.14
N SER A 191 -8.37 5.66 17.45
CA SER A 191 -7.88 4.65 18.39
C SER A 191 -8.41 3.24 18.10
N ALA A 192 -9.67 3.12 17.65
CA ALA A 192 -10.27 1.82 17.37
C ALA A 192 -9.49 1.05 16.28
N GLY A 193 -9.06 1.73 15.21
CA GLY A 193 -8.23 1.09 14.18
C GLY A 193 -6.83 0.73 14.66
N ALA A 194 -6.24 1.58 15.50
CA ALA A 194 -4.94 1.31 16.11
C ALA A 194 -5.00 0.04 16.99
N GLU A 195 -6.00 -0.07 17.85
CA GLU A 195 -6.19 -1.24 18.72
C GLU A 195 -6.48 -2.52 17.92
N LEU A 196 -7.30 -2.45 16.86
CA LEU A 196 -7.56 -3.58 15.96
C LEU A 196 -6.26 -4.11 15.31
N ALA A 197 -5.36 -3.20 14.93
CA ALA A 197 -4.06 -3.59 14.40
C ALA A 197 -3.17 -4.28 15.42
N VAL A 198 -3.40 -4.17 16.74
CA VAL A 198 -2.72 -5.03 17.73
C VAL A 198 -3.41 -6.38 17.81
N ALA A 199 -4.75 -6.38 17.91
CA ALA A 199 -5.58 -7.57 18.14
C ALA A 199 -5.48 -8.65 17.04
N GLY A 200 -5.09 -8.28 15.82
CA GLY A 200 -4.95 -9.24 14.72
C GLY A 200 -6.08 -9.14 13.71
N THR A 201 -6.15 -10.12 12.80
CA THR A 201 -7.15 -10.22 11.73
C THR A 201 -8.13 -11.36 11.99
N THR A 202 -8.42 -11.63 13.28
CA THR A 202 -9.32 -12.71 13.71
C THR A 202 -10.76 -12.47 13.25
N THR A 203 -11.17 -11.21 13.14
CA THR A 203 -12.32 -10.78 12.36
C THR A 203 -11.82 -10.19 11.04
N SER A 204 -12.52 -10.40 9.92
CA SER A 204 -12.15 -9.87 8.59
C SER A 204 -12.36 -8.36 8.46
N TRP A 205 -12.12 -7.59 9.52
CA TRP A 205 -12.29 -6.13 9.55
C TRP A 205 -11.41 -5.45 8.50
N ASP A 206 -10.27 -6.06 8.17
CA ASP A 206 -9.30 -5.58 7.19
C ASP A 206 -9.74 -5.80 5.73
N ALA A 207 -10.91 -6.41 5.49
CA ALA A 207 -11.51 -6.51 4.17
C ALA A 207 -11.84 -5.13 3.59
N CYS A 208 -12.26 -4.19 4.43
CA CYS A 208 -12.50 -2.80 4.00
C CYS A 208 -11.22 -2.04 3.64
N LEU A 209 -10.05 -2.62 3.93
CA LEU A 209 -8.73 -2.11 3.52
C LEU A 209 -8.17 -2.85 2.29
N LEU A 210 -8.95 -3.77 1.69
CA LEU A 210 -8.53 -4.60 0.56
C LEU A 210 -7.25 -5.42 0.85
N LEU A 211 -7.12 -5.88 2.09
CA LEU A 211 -5.94 -6.63 2.53
C LEU A 211 -6.16 -8.15 2.57
N CYS A 212 -7.39 -8.62 2.77
CA CYS A 212 -7.74 -10.02 3.05
C CYS A 212 -7.29 -11.00 1.99
#